data_AF-A0A955J3P0-F1
#
_entry.id   AF-A0A955J3P0-F1
#
_cell.length_a   1.000
_cell.length_b   1.000
_cell.length_c   1.000
_cell.angle_alpha   90.00
_cell.angle_beta   90.00
_cell.angle_gamma   90.00
#
_symmetry.space_group_name_H-M   'P 1'
#
loop_
_entity.id
_entity.type
_entity.pdbx_description
1 polymer ?
#
loop_
_entity_poly.entity_id
_entity_poly.type
_entity_poly.pdbx_seq_one_letter_code
_entity_poly.pdbx_strand_id
1 'polypeptide(L)'
;MTFADTFVAPFQLFFNQLALFVPKLLAAYVIWLVGKQLIEWAVVAIDRLDVKSWEFDDVVREKIKNVFVPTSKIILVLVILDTFGIATSFVSAIVSGITYTLAIALGLAFGKALEPEAKDLTQKVKHMLSHK
;
A
#
# COMPACT_ATOMS: atom_id res chain seq x y z
N MET A 1 12.26 28.77 34.93
CA MET A 1 11.99 28.52 33.49
C MET A 1 11.72 29.87 32.87
N THR A 2 12.66 30.38 32.09
CA THR A 2 12.57 31.72 31.48
C THR A 2 11.69 31.64 30.23
N PHE A 3 10.94 32.71 29.91
CA PHE A 3 10.08 32.76 28.71
C PHE A 3 10.85 32.42 27.41
N ALA A 4 12.14 32.78 27.37
CA ALA A 4 13.07 32.43 26.31
C ALA A 4 13.26 30.90 26.17
N ASP A 5 13.31 30.13 27.26
CA ASP A 5 13.51 28.68 27.21
C ASP A 5 12.27 27.97 26.63
N THR A 6 11.08 28.44 26.99
CA THR A 6 9.81 27.90 26.46
C THR A 6 9.65 28.16 24.97
N PHE A 7 10.17 29.29 24.46
CA PHE A 7 10.07 29.63 23.05
C PHE A 7 11.20 29.03 22.21
N VAL A 8 12.43 28.99 22.72
CA VAL A 8 13.62 28.54 21.96
C VAL A 8 13.77 27.02 21.97
N ALA A 9 13.42 26.33 23.06
CA ALA A 9 13.58 24.88 23.15
C ALA A 9 12.83 24.09 22.05
N PRO A 10 11.58 24.45 21.66
CA PRO A 10 10.90 23.81 20.53
C PRO A 10 11.65 23.97 19.20
N PHE A 11 12.22 25.15 18.93
CA PHE A 11 13.02 25.38 17.73
C PHE A 11 14.31 24.55 17.75
N GLN A 12 14.97 24.47 18.89
CA GLN A 12 16.19 23.66 19.01
C GLN A 12 15.91 22.16 18.81
N LEU A 13 14.79 21.65 19.35
CA LEU A 13 14.33 20.28 19.09
C LEU A 13 14.02 20.06 17.61
N PHE A 14 13.34 21.02 16.97
CA PHE A 14 13.04 20.97 15.54
C PHE A 14 14.30 20.95 14.67
N PHE A 15 15.28 21.82 14.94
CA PHE A 15 16.54 21.83 14.20
C PHE A 15 17.35 20.56 14.38
N ASN A 16 17.37 19.99 15.59
CA ASN A 16 18.01 18.69 15.83
C ASN A 16 17.33 17.57 15.04
N GLN A 17 15.99 17.56 14.96
CA GLN A 17 15.26 16.59 14.15
C GLN A 17 15.54 16.75 12.66
N LEU A 18 15.57 17.99 12.16
CA LEU A 18 15.94 18.27 10.77
C LEU A 18 17.36 17.79 10.45
N ALA A 19 18.33 18.06 11.33
CA ALA A 19 19.70 17.62 11.15
C ALA A 19 19.83 16.10 11.03
N LEU A 20 18.98 15.33 11.73
CA LEU A 20 18.90 13.87 11.60
C LEU A 20 18.13 13.40 10.36
N PHE A 21 17.25 14.23 9.82
CA PHE A 21 16.42 13.90 8.66
C PHE A 21 17.14 14.15 7.32
N VAL A 22 17.97 15.20 7.24
CA VAL A 22 18.72 15.54 6.00
C VAL A 22 19.54 14.36 5.46
N PRO A 23 20.34 13.64 6.27
CA PRO A 23 21.07 12.46 5.77
C PRO A 23 20.16 11.36 5.25
N LYS A 24 18.98 11.15 5.86
CA LYS A 24 18.00 10.15 5.41
C LYS A 24 17.39 10.53 4.07
N LEU A 25 17.07 11.81 3.86
CA LEU A 25 16.60 12.31 2.56
C LEU A 25 17.63 12.09 1.46
N LEU A 26 18.91 12.36 1.74
CA LEU A 26 19.99 12.12 0.78
C LEU A 26 20.13 10.63 0.47
N ALA A 27 20.10 9.76 1.48
CA ALA A 27 20.13 8.32 1.28
C ALA A 27 18.95 7.83 0.44
N ALA A 28 17.74 8.30 0.72
CA ALA A 28 16.53 8.01 -0.06
C ALA A 28 16.67 8.45 -1.52
N TYR A 29 17.24 9.64 -1.76
CA TYR A 29 17.47 10.14 -3.12
C TYR A 29 18.48 9.28 -3.89
N VAL A 30 19.57 8.85 -3.25
CA VAL A 30 20.55 7.94 -3.85
C VAL A 30 19.92 6.59 -4.17
N ILE A 31 19.15 6.02 -3.24
CA ILE A 31 18.43 4.75 -3.46
C ILE A 31 17.45 4.88 -4.62
N TRP A 32 16.73 6.00 -4.72
CA TRP A 32 15.82 6.23 -5.83
C TRP A 32 16.55 6.23 -7.19
N LEU A 33 17.70 6.92 -7.26
CA LEU A 33 18.52 6.96 -8.47
C LEU A 33 19.00 5.56 -8.88
N VAL A 34 19.61 4.82 -7.94
CA VAL A 34 20.14 3.47 -8.18
C VAL A 34 19.01 2.49 -8.46
N GLY A 35 17.92 2.55 -7.71
CA GLY A 35 16.77 1.67 -7.85
C GLY A 35 16.08 1.80 -9.20
N LYS A 36 15.93 3.03 -9.72
CA LYS A 36 15.41 3.23 -11.07
C LYS A 36 16.30 2.55 -12.12
N GLN A 37 17.62 2.73 -12.00
CA GLN A 37 18.59 2.11 -12.90
C GLN A 37 18.53 0.57 -12.83
N LEU A 38 18.40 0.01 -11.64
CA LEU A 38 18.26 -1.44 -11.43
C LEU A 38 17.00 -2.00 -12.08
N ILE A 39 15.87 -1.28 -12.00
CA ILE A 39 14.61 -1.69 -12.65
C ILE A 39 14.79 -1.72 -14.16
N GLU A 40 15.40 -0.68 -14.74
CA GLU A 40 15.66 -0.61 -16.18
C GLU A 40 16.57 -1.76 -16.64
N TRP A 41 17.64 -2.05 -15.90
CA TRP A 41 18.53 -3.18 -16.19
C TRP A 41 17.82 -4.53 -16.09
N ALA A 42 16.94 -4.71 -15.11
CA ALA A 42 16.14 -5.93 -14.98
C ALA A 42 15.18 -6.11 -16.17
N VAL A 43 14.56 -5.03 -16.65
CA VAL A 43 13.72 -5.07 -17.86
C VAL A 43 14.54 -5.45 -19.09
N VAL A 44 15.73 -4.86 -19.26
CA VAL A 44 16.64 -5.23 -20.37
C VAL A 44 17.11 -6.68 -20.24
N ALA A 45 17.32 -7.19 -19.03
CA ALA A 45 17.65 -8.60 -18.81
C ALA A 45 16.51 -9.52 -19.24
N ILE A 46 15.26 -9.19 -18.88
CA ILE A 46 14.06 -9.91 -19.36
C ILE A 46 13.98 -9.88 -20.90
N ASP A 47 14.38 -8.76 -21.52
CA ASP A 47 14.45 -8.67 -22.99
C ASP A 47 15.56 -9.52 -23.61
N ARG A 48 16.65 -9.75 -22.89
CA ARG A 48 17.78 -10.55 -23.37
C ARG A 48 17.67 -12.04 -23.04
N LEU A 49 16.72 -12.44 -22.20
CA LEU A 49 16.42 -13.84 -21.87
C LEU A 49 15.68 -14.56 -23.01
N ASP A 50 16.08 -14.29 -24.25
CA ASP A 50 15.68 -15.04 -25.44
C ASP A 50 16.37 -16.40 -25.40
N VAL A 51 15.88 -17.26 -24.52
CA VAL A 51 16.36 -18.62 -24.37
C VAL A 51 15.92 -19.33 -25.64
N LYS A 52 16.87 -19.56 -26.55
CA LYS A 52 16.76 -20.28 -27.83
C LYS A 52 15.99 -21.62 -27.80
N SER A 53 15.58 -22.10 -26.63
CA SER A 53 14.82 -23.33 -26.38
C SER A 53 13.43 -23.14 -25.78
N TRP A 54 13.07 -21.94 -25.29
CA TRP A 54 11.70 -21.60 -24.88
C TRP A 54 11.22 -20.52 -25.83
N GLU A 55 10.21 -20.85 -26.65
CA GLU A 55 9.43 -19.89 -27.42
C GLU A 55 8.65 -19.01 -26.43
N PHE A 56 9.35 -18.13 -25.72
CA PHE A 56 8.73 -17.04 -24.97
C PHE A 56 8.15 -16.09 -26.00
N ASP A 57 6.92 -16.38 -26.40
CA ASP A 57 6.09 -15.52 -27.23
C ASP A 57 6.12 -14.09 -26.67
N ASP A 58 6.15 -13.10 -27.58
CA ASP A 58 6.21 -11.68 -27.25
C ASP A 58 5.09 -11.28 -26.27
N VAL A 59 3.94 -11.93 -26.37
CA VAL A 59 2.79 -11.77 -25.48
C VAL A 59 3.13 -12.12 -24.02
N VAL A 60 3.91 -13.18 -23.78
CA VAL A 60 4.28 -13.61 -22.42
C VAL A 60 5.30 -12.64 -21.83
N ARG A 61 6.27 -12.21 -22.64
CA ARG A 61 7.28 -11.22 -22.24
C ARG A 61 6.63 -9.89 -21.85
N GLU A 62 5.67 -9.43 -22.64
CA GLU A 62 4.94 -8.20 -22.35
C GLU A 62 4.12 -8.33 -21.06
N LYS A 63 3.43 -9.46 -20.85
CA LYS A 63 2.71 -9.73 -19.59
C LYS A 63 3.62 -9.73 -18.38
N ILE A 64 4.80 -10.34 -18.47
CA ILE A 64 5.79 -10.35 -17.38
C ILE A 64 6.22 -8.91 -17.07
N LYS A 65 6.54 -8.10 -18.09
CA LYS A 65 6.92 -6.69 -17.87
C LYS A 65 5.79 -5.87 -17.25
N ASN A 66 4.56 -6.08 -17.72
CA ASN A 66 3.38 -5.36 -17.22
C ASN A 66 3.08 -5.65 -15.74
N VAL A 67 3.53 -6.79 -15.21
CA VAL A 67 3.46 -7.08 -13.76
C VAL A 67 4.74 -6.66 -13.05
N PHE A 68 5.91 -6.99 -13.60
CA PHE A 68 7.20 -6.75 -12.99
C PHE A 68 7.48 -5.25 -12.77
N VAL A 69 7.32 -4.42 -13.80
CA VAL A 69 7.62 -2.98 -13.72
C VAL A 69 6.83 -2.27 -12.59
N PRO A 70 5.50 -2.41 -12.50
CA PRO A 70 4.76 -1.79 -11.39
C PRO A 70 5.13 -2.40 -10.04
N THR A 71 5.32 -3.72 -9.94
CA THR A 71 5.73 -4.37 -8.69
C THR A 71 7.08 -3.87 -8.21
N SER A 72 8.09 -3.77 -9.09
CA SER A 72 9.41 -3.27 -8.71
C SER A 72 9.39 -1.80 -8.31
N LYS A 73 8.53 -0.97 -8.93
CA LYS A 73 8.32 0.42 -8.48
C LYS A 73 7.71 0.48 -7.08
N ILE A 74 6.75 -0.37 -6.77
CA ILE A 74 6.16 -0.46 -5.42
C ILE A 74 7.26 -0.86 -4.42
N ILE A 75 8.05 -1.89 -4.73
CA ILE A 75 9.17 -2.32 -3.88
C ILE A 75 10.17 -1.18 -3.68
N LEU A 76 10.53 -0.43 -4.73
CA LEU A 76 11.43 0.72 -4.63
C LEU A 76 10.89 1.78 -3.67
N VAL A 77 9.60 2.10 -3.76
CA VAL A 77 8.95 3.02 -2.82
C VAL A 77 9.03 2.47 -1.39
N LEU A 78 8.77 1.17 -1.19
CA LEU A 78 8.87 0.56 0.14
C LEU A 78 10.29 0.64 0.71
N VAL A 79 11.33 0.39 -0.09
CA VAL A 79 12.73 0.52 0.33
C VAL A 79 13.04 1.98 0.71
N ILE A 80 12.55 2.95 -0.06
CA ILE A 80 12.69 4.37 0.28
C ILE A 80 12.00 4.67 1.61
N LEU A 81 10.77 4.20 1.81
CA LEU A 81 10.03 4.38 3.07
C LEU A 81 10.71 3.69 4.27
N ASP A 82 11.46 2.62 4.02
CA ASP A 82 12.21 1.91 5.05
C ASP A 82 13.37 2.75 5.59
N THR A 83 14.00 3.60 4.76
CA THR A 83 15.00 4.56 5.23
C THR A 83 14.45 5.55 6.27
N PHE A 84 13.15 5.80 6.22
CA PHE A 84 12.43 6.64 7.19
C PHE A 84 11.86 5.82 8.35
N GLY A 85 11.93 4.49 8.31
CA GLY A 85 11.39 3.58 9.32
C GLY A 85 9.87 3.45 9.29
N ILE A 86 9.22 3.85 8.17
CA ILE A 86 7.75 3.88 8.05
C ILE A 86 7.21 2.84 7.07
N ALA A 87 8.08 2.04 6.44
CA ALA A 87 7.66 1.03 5.47
C ALA A 87 6.66 0.02 6.05
N THR A 88 6.94 -0.52 7.24
CA THR A 88 6.08 -1.52 7.89
C THR A 88 4.71 -0.94 8.24
N SER A 89 4.66 0.29 8.76
CA SER A 89 3.41 1.01 9.04
C SER A 89 2.61 1.27 7.78
N PHE A 90 3.27 1.67 6.68
CA PHE A 90 2.61 1.92 5.40
C PHE A 90 2.04 0.64 4.79
N VAL A 91 2.81 -0.46 4.79
CA VAL A 91 2.34 -1.78 4.33
C VAL A 91 1.15 -2.25 5.17
N SER A 92 1.25 -2.12 6.50
CA SER A 92 0.16 -2.45 7.42
C SER A 92 -1.10 -1.65 7.08
N ALA A 93 -0.99 -0.34 6.87
CA ALA A 93 -2.12 0.52 6.51
C ALA A 93 -2.80 0.08 5.20
N ILE A 94 -2.02 -0.29 4.17
CA ILE A 94 -2.57 -0.81 2.91
C ILE A 94 -3.30 -2.13 3.14
N VAL A 95 -2.66 -3.08 3.83
CA VAL A 95 -3.22 -4.42 4.09
C VAL A 95 -4.50 -4.29 4.92
N SER A 96 -4.48 -3.48 5.97
CA SER A 96 -5.66 -3.18 6.79
C SER A 96 -6.76 -2.53 5.95
N GLY A 97 -6.41 -1.56 5.09
CA GLY A 97 -7.36 -0.93 4.18
C GLY A 97 -8.06 -1.94 3.28
N ILE A 98 -7.30 -2.80 2.60
CA ILE A 98 -7.83 -3.90 1.77
C ILE A 98 -8.71 -4.84 2.61
N THR A 99 -8.24 -5.22 3.79
CA THR A 99 -8.96 -6.12 4.70
C THR A 99 -10.32 -5.54 5.09
N TYR A 100 -10.36 -4.26 5.46
CA TYR A 100 -11.61 -3.57 5.80
C TYR A 100 -12.53 -3.41 4.61
N THR A 101 -12.00 -3.04 3.44
CA THR A 101 -12.80 -2.95 2.21
C THR A 101 -13.42 -4.29 1.86
N LEU A 102 -12.66 -5.39 1.95
CA LEU A 102 -13.18 -6.73 1.71
C LEU A 102 -14.23 -7.12 2.75
N ALA A 103 -13.99 -6.88 4.03
CA ALA A 103 -14.94 -7.17 5.09
C ALA A 103 -16.27 -6.42 4.88
N ILE A 104 -16.20 -5.13 4.52
CA ILE A 104 -17.38 -4.30 4.23
C ILE A 104 -18.08 -4.82 2.98
N ALA A 105 -17.36 -5.07 1.89
CA ALA A 105 -17.94 -5.55 0.64
C ALA A 105 -18.67 -6.89 0.82
N LEU A 106 -18.05 -7.83 1.55
CA LEU A 106 -18.66 -9.11 1.89
C LEU A 106 -19.86 -8.93 2.83
N GLY A 107 -19.73 -8.12 3.88
CA GLY A 107 -20.82 -7.83 4.81
C GLY A 107 -22.04 -7.23 4.10
N LEU A 108 -21.82 -6.32 3.15
CA LEU A 108 -22.87 -5.74 2.31
C LEU A 108 -23.48 -6.78 1.35
N ALA A 109 -22.65 -7.62 0.72
CA ALA A 109 -23.13 -8.65 -0.19
C ALA A 109 -24.04 -9.66 0.53
N PHE A 110 -23.61 -10.17 1.69
CA PHE A 110 -24.42 -11.09 2.50
C PHE A 110 -25.63 -10.41 3.14
N GLY A 111 -25.47 -9.18 3.64
CA GLY A 111 -26.58 -8.41 4.20
C GLY A 111 -27.69 -8.18 3.18
N LYS A 112 -27.32 -7.88 1.92
CA LYS A 112 -28.28 -7.76 0.81
C LYS A 112 -28.90 -9.10 0.42
N ALA A 113 -28.14 -10.19 0.46
CA ALA A 113 -28.67 -11.53 0.15
C ALA A 113 -29.72 -12.00 1.17
N LEU A 114 -29.57 -11.64 2.45
CA LEU A 114 -30.50 -12.01 3.54
C LEU A 114 -31.67 -11.02 3.73
N GLU A 115 -31.65 -9.90 3.01
CA GLU A 115 -32.70 -8.87 3.08
C GLU A 115 -34.13 -9.41 2.84
N PRO A 116 -34.39 -10.30 1.87
CA PRO A 116 -35.72 -10.85 1.64
C PRO A 116 -36.25 -11.68 2.82
N GLU A 117 -35.38 -12.48 3.43
CA GLU A 117 -35.72 -13.35 4.56
C GLU A 117 -36.00 -12.52 5.81
N ALA A 118 -35.20 -11.48 6.06
CA ALA A 118 -35.45 -10.55 7.16
C ALA A 118 -36.78 -9.78 6.99
N LYS A 119 -37.13 -9.40 5.75
CA LYS A 119 -38.42 -8.76 5.43
C LYS A 119 -39.60 -9.70 5.66
N ASP A 120 -39.51 -10.96 5.24
CA ASP A 120 -40.55 -11.96 5.48
C ASP A 120 -40.76 -12.22 6.98
N LEU A 121 -39.66 -12.35 7.73
CA LEU A 121 -39.70 -12.58 9.18
C LEU A 121 -40.38 -11.42 9.93
N THR A 122 -40.02 -10.19 9.59
CA THR A 122 -40.60 -8.99 10.23
C THR A 122 -42.07 -8.80 9.87
N GLN A 123 -42.49 -9.12 8.65
CA GLN A 123 -43.91 -9.12 8.26
C GLN A 123 -44.71 -10.17 9.03
N LYS A 124 -44.19 -11.40 9.18
CA LYS A 124 -44.84 -12.46 9.98
C LYS A 124 -45.04 -12.03 11.43
N VAL A 125 -44.02 -11.44 12.06
CA VAL A 125 -44.12 -10.94 13.44
C VAL A 125 -45.15 -9.82 13.57
N LYS A 126 -45.15 -8.87 12.63
CA LYS A 126 -46.14 -7.77 12.62
C LYS A 126 -47.58 -8.29 12.52
N HIS A 127 -47.83 -9.30 11.69
CA HIS A 127 -49.15 -9.89 11.55
C HIS A 127 -49.62 -10.60 12.83
N MET A 128 -48.70 -11.26 13.55
CA MET A 128 -49.03 -11.90 14.84
C MET A 128 -49.38 -10.88 15.93
N LEU A 129 -48.70 -9.72 15.95
CA LEU A 129 -48.96 -8.67 16.93
C LEU A 129 -50.23 -7.86 16.65
N SER A 130 -50.67 -7.79 15.39
CA SER A 130 -51.90 -7.08 14.97
C SER A 130 -53.20 -7.87 15.19
N HIS A 131 -53.12 -9.13 15.60
CA HIS A 131 -54.28 -10.00 15.89
C HIS A 131 -54.44 -10.31 17.40
N LYS A 132 -53.74 -9.57 18.24
CA LYS A 132 -53.99 -9.46 19.69
C LYS A 132 -54.61 -8.10 19.98
#